data_AF-A0A2M7A773-F1
#
_entry.id   AF-A0A2M7A773-F1
#
_cell.length_a   1.000
_cell.length_b   1.000
_cell.length_c   1.000
_cell.angle_alpha   90.00
_cell.angle_beta   90.00
_cell.angle_gamma   90.00
#
_symmetry.space_group_name_H-M   'P 1'
#
loop_
_entity.id
_entity.type
_entity.pdbx_description
1 polymer ?
#
loop_
_entity_poly.entity_id
_entity_poly.type
_entity_poly.pdbx_seq_one_letter_code
_entity_poly.pdbx_strand_id
1 'polypeptide(L)'
;MDAKDNTSSWLSARKDSLRALRKVLGQSDYRARAGAFSGGANAVYWLQLLRKNPDGTVQVSNITEGAKRQIEAGVHALEPELLYPLLRGREVKKWSATPDPNSRFLITHFPTDRLKAIQPEVMQKRFPRTLAYLKRYEDMLRQRAAYKRYFKTTDPFYSMFNVGEYTFNACKVVWAEQGDFGCAVVGSRDGKPVVHPFGNPPT
;
A
#
# COMPACT_ATOMS: atom_id res chain seq x y z
N MET A 1 -4.19 2.76 -30.40
CA MET A 1 -4.11 3.41 -31.73
C MET A 1 -3.19 2.60 -32.58
N ASP A 2 -3.69 2.05 -33.68
CA ASP A 2 -2.81 1.53 -34.71
C ASP A 2 -2.20 2.72 -35.44
N ALA A 3 -0.88 2.81 -35.49
CA ALA A 3 -0.19 3.89 -36.20
C ALA A 3 -0.48 3.88 -37.71
N LYS A 4 -1.06 2.79 -38.23
CA LYS A 4 -1.38 2.60 -39.65
C LYS A 4 -2.84 2.94 -40.00
N ASP A 5 -3.71 3.17 -39.02
CA ASP A 5 -5.12 3.51 -39.27
C ASP A 5 -5.40 5.00 -38.97
N ASN A 6 -5.44 5.81 -40.03
CA ASN A 6 -5.74 7.24 -39.96
C ASN A 6 -7.24 7.56 -39.75
N THR A 7 -8.12 6.54 -39.69
CA THR A 7 -9.57 6.68 -39.55
C THR A 7 -10.11 6.26 -38.18
N SER A 8 -9.22 5.93 -37.24
CA SER A 8 -9.63 5.50 -35.89
C SER A 8 -10.54 6.54 -35.24
N SER A 9 -11.79 6.16 -34.95
CA SER A 9 -12.89 7.07 -34.61
C SER A 9 -12.78 7.79 -33.25
N TRP A 10 -11.67 7.64 -32.54
CA TRP A 10 -11.57 7.97 -31.12
C TRP A 10 -10.66 9.16 -30.78
N LEU A 11 -10.20 9.94 -31.78
CA LEU A 11 -9.36 11.11 -31.54
C LEU A 11 -9.67 12.29 -32.48
N SER A 12 -10.37 13.29 -31.96
CA SER A 12 -10.56 14.59 -32.60
C SER A 12 -9.62 15.62 -31.98
N ALA A 13 -8.59 16.05 -32.71
CA ALA A 13 -7.63 17.05 -32.23
C ALA A 13 -7.10 17.94 -33.37
N ARG A 14 -6.67 19.16 -33.04
CA ARG A 14 -6.03 20.08 -34.00
C ARG A 14 -4.70 19.50 -34.49
N LYS A 15 -4.30 19.81 -35.73
CA LYS A 15 -3.05 19.28 -36.36
C LYS A 15 -1.81 19.45 -35.48
N ASP A 16 -1.68 20.58 -34.78
CA ASP A 16 -0.54 20.83 -33.89
C ASP A 16 -0.60 19.98 -32.62
N SER A 17 -1.79 19.77 -32.07
CA SER A 17 -2.03 18.86 -30.95
C SER A 17 -1.74 17.41 -31.32
N LEU A 18 -2.05 16.98 -32.55
CA LEU A 18 -1.69 15.64 -33.05
C LEU A 18 -0.18 15.42 -33.08
N ARG A 19 0.62 16.45 -33.41
CA ARG A 19 2.08 16.36 -33.41
C ARG A 19 2.64 16.18 -32.00
N ALA A 20 2.06 16.86 -31.01
CA ALA A 20 2.42 16.68 -29.60
C ALA A 20 1.97 15.31 -29.07
N LEU A 21 0.73 14.88 -29.40
CA LEU A 21 0.20 13.59 -29.00
C LEU A 21 1.05 12.43 -29.52
N ARG A 22 1.54 12.49 -30.75
CA ARG A 22 2.47 11.48 -31.30
C ARG A 22 3.73 11.26 -30.46
N LYS A 23 4.17 12.25 -29.66
CA LYS A 23 5.32 12.10 -28.76
C LYS A 23 5.01 11.29 -27.49
N VAL A 24 3.73 11.16 -27.12
CA VAL A 24 3.27 10.48 -25.91
C VAL A 24 2.39 9.27 -26.22
N LEU A 25 2.07 9.04 -27.49
CA LEU A 25 1.40 7.85 -28.00
C LEU A 25 2.43 6.73 -28.17
N GLY A 26 2.13 5.57 -27.59
CA GLY A 26 3.02 4.40 -27.64
C GLY A 26 2.76 3.48 -26.47
N GLN A 27 3.51 2.39 -26.41
CA GLN A 27 3.51 1.52 -25.25
C GLN A 27 4.25 2.22 -24.11
N SER A 28 3.60 2.34 -22.96
CA SER A 28 4.26 2.82 -21.74
C SER A 28 4.95 1.66 -21.05
N ASP A 29 6.22 1.84 -20.67
CA ASP A 29 6.94 0.90 -19.79
C ASP A 29 6.35 0.89 -18.37
N TYR A 30 5.65 1.95 -18.00
CA TYR A 30 5.00 2.05 -16.70
C TYR A 30 3.79 1.12 -16.63
N ARG A 31 3.80 0.23 -15.63
CA ARG A 31 2.66 -0.64 -15.30
C ARG A 31 1.93 -0.08 -14.10
N ALA A 32 0.68 0.33 -14.31
CA ALA A 32 -0.22 0.72 -13.23
C ALA A 32 -0.46 -0.46 -12.27
N ARG A 33 -0.36 -0.19 -10.97
CA ARG A 33 -0.61 -1.16 -9.90
C ARG A 33 -1.57 -0.56 -8.89
N ALA A 34 -2.45 -1.41 -8.36
CA ALA A 34 -3.51 -0.97 -7.45
C ALA A 34 -2.99 -0.56 -6.05
N GLY A 35 -1.78 -0.98 -5.67
CA GLY A 35 -1.20 -0.73 -4.35
C GLY A 35 -1.34 -1.91 -3.38
N ALA A 36 -0.72 -1.81 -2.21
CA ALA A 36 -0.68 -2.89 -1.23
C ALA A 36 -2.04 -3.10 -0.55
N PHE A 37 -2.56 -4.32 -0.56
CA PHE A 37 -3.92 -4.61 -0.08
C PHE A 37 -3.94 -5.36 1.25
N SER A 38 -4.50 -4.69 2.27
CA SER A 38 -4.72 -5.23 3.63
C SER A 38 -5.86 -6.27 3.71
N GLY A 39 -6.55 -6.57 2.61
CA GLY A 39 -7.72 -7.45 2.62
C GLY A 39 -8.92 -6.87 3.38
N GLY A 40 -8.99 -5.55 3.53
CA GLY A 40 -10.05 -4.85 4.24
C GLY A 40 -9.85 -4.74 5.76
N ALA A 41 -8.65 -5.05 6.27
CA ALA A 41 -8.29 -4.91 7.67
C ALA A 41 -7.39 -3.69 7.91
N ASN A 42 -7.74 -2.54 7.32
CA ASN A 42 -6.95 -1.31 7.41
C ASN A 42 -6.59 -0.95 8.85
N ALA A 43 -7.53 -1.05 9.80
CA ALA A 43 -7.26 -0.72 11.20
C ALA A 43 -6.16 -1.58 11.85
N VAL A 44 -5.84 -2.77 11.34
CA VAL A 44 -4.73 -3.59 11.84
C VAL A 44 -3.40 -3.24 11.17
N TYR A 45 -3.42 -2.83 9.90
CA TYR A 45 -2.18 -2.58 9.17
C TYR A 45 -1.81 -1.10 9.06
N TRP A 46 -2.75 -0.18 9.28
CA TRP A 46 -2.51 1.25 9.28
C TRP A 46 -2.40 1.74 10.72
N LEU A 47 -1.26 2.33 11.01
CA LEU A 47 -0.81 2.63 12.35
C LEU A 47 -0.35 4.08 12.42
N GLN A 48 -0.67 4.76 13.50
CA GLN A 48 -0.14 6.07 13.84
C GLN A 48 1.09 5.87 14.71
N LEU A 49 2.24 6.37 14.27
CA LEU A 49 3.46 6.44 15.08
C LEU A 49 3.29 7.50 16.16
N LEU A 50 3.46 7.10 17.43
CA LEU A 50 3.34 7.98 18.59
C LEU A 50 4.71 8.44 19.08
N ARG A 51 5.64 7.50 19.29
CA ARG A 51 7.02 7.78 19.72
C ARG A 51 7.96 6.62 19.47
N LYS A 52 9.27 6.91 19.47
CA LYS A 52 10.34 5.91 19.52
C LYS A 52 10.70 5.62 20.98
N ASN A 53 10.92 4.35 21.30
CA ASN A 53 11.34 3.90 22.62
C ASN A 53 12.88 3.79 22.70
N PRO A 54 13.47 3.88 23.90
CA PRO A 54 14.92 3.70 24.07
C PRO A 54 15.44 2.32 23.64
N ASP A 55 14.59 1.30 23.68
CA ASP A 55 14.93 -0.09 23.30
C ASP A 55 14.91 -0.34 21.78
N GLY A 56 14.76 0.72 20.96
CA GLY A 56 14.72 0.65 19.51
C GLY A 56 13.34 0.35 18.91
N THR A 57 12.35 0.00 19.73
CA THR A 57 10.97 -0.20 19.25
C THR A 57 10.22 1.12 19.13
N VAL A 58 9.00 1.07 18.57
CA VAL A 58 8.13 2.24 18.45
C VAL A 58 6.78 1.99 19.08
N GLN A 59 6.23 3.00 19.76
CA GLN A 59 4.83 3.00 20.15
C GLN A 59 3.96 3.47 19.00
N VAL A 60 2.92 2.69 18.71
CA VAL A 60 1.94 2.95 17.66
C VAL A 60 0.52 2.79 18.19
N SER A 61 -0.43 3.44 17.53
CA SER A 61 -1.86 3.15 17.69
C SER A 61 -2.53 2.81 16.36
N ASN A 62 -3.63 2.06 16.40
CA ASN A 62 -4.42 1.74 15.20
C ASN A 62 -5.08 2.99 14.61
N ILE A 63 -5.02 3.16 13.29
CA ILE A 63 -5.83 4.15 12.58
C ILE A 63 -7.18 3.50 12.24
N THR A 64 -8.22 3.81 13.01
CA THR A 64 -9.57 3.24 12.85
C THR A 64 -10.50 4.11 12.00
N GLU A 65 -10.16 5.36 11.75
CA GLU A 65 -10.92 6.29 10.90
C GLU A 65 -11.13 5.67 9.49
N GLY A 66 -12.40 5.52 9.08
CA GLY A 66 -12.76 4.95 7.78
C GLY A 66 -12.52 3.44 7.64
N ALA A 67 -12.21 2.72 8.73
CA ALA A 67 -12.01 1.28 8.68
C ALA A 67 -13.35 0.52 8.60
N LYS A 68 -13.47 -0.37 7.60
CA LYS A 68 -14.65 -1.23 7.44
C LYS A 68 -14.85 -2.23 8.59
N ARG A 69 -13.76 -2.72 9.16
CA ARG A 69 -13.77 -3.64 10.30
C ARG A 69 -13.38 -2.86 11.54
N GLN A 70 -14.33 -2.75 12.46
CA GLN A 70 -14.08 -2.14 13.76
C GLN A 70 -13.23 -3.07 14.61
N ILE A 71 -12.19 -2.52 15.21
CA ILE A 71 -11.35 -3.17 16.20
C ILE A 71 -11.18 -2.20 17.37
N GLU A 72 -10.91 -2.73 18.56
CA GLU A 72 -10.49 -1.89 19.68
C GLU A 72 -9.14 -1.26 19.35
N ALA A 73 -9.09 0.08 19.36
CA ALA A 73 -7.86 0.82 19.16
C ALA A 73 -7.00 0.68 20.42
N GLY A 74 -5.74 0.27 20.25
CA GLY A 74 -4.80 0.11 21.35
C GLY A 74 -3.47 0.80 21.06
N VAL A 75 -2.68 1.00 22.11
CA VAL A 75 -1.28 1.39 21.99
C VAL A 75 -0.41 0.14 22.09
N HIS A 76 0.49 -0.02 21.12
CA HIS A 76 1.34 -1.20 21.00
C HIS A 76 2.79 -0.81 20.77
N ALA A 77 3.74 -1.57 21.30
CA ALA A 77 5.15 -1.43 20.99
C ALA A 77 5.53 -2.44 19.89
N LEU A 78 6.02 -1.96 18.75
CA LEU A 78 6.39 -2.79 17.60
C LEU A 78 7.84 -2.54 17.15
N GLU A 79 8.42 -3.54 16.48
CA GLU A 79 9.66 -3.37 15.74
C GLU A 79 9.43 -2.46 14.50
N PRO A 80 10.26 -1.43 14.27
CA PRO A 80 9.99 -0.42 13.25
C PRO A 80 10.26 -0.89 11.80
N GLU A 81 10.97 -1.99 11.59
CA GLU A 81 11.48 -2.44 10.29
C GLU A 81 10.36 -2.72 9.29
N LEU A 82 9.23 -3.26 9.74
CA LEU A 82 8.08 -3.57 8.90
C LEU A 82 7.10 -2.39 8.73
N LEU A 83 7.37 -1.24 9.36
CA LEU A 83 6.56 -0.04 9.27
C LEU A 83 7.08 0.88 8.16
N TYR A 84 6.28 1.06 7.12
CA TYR A 84 6.57 1.93 5.98
C TYR A 84 5.74 3.21 6.04
N PRO A 85 6.21 4.35 5.50
CA PRO A 85 5.38 5.56 5.38
C PRO A 85 4.10 5.25 4.58
N LEU A 86 2.94 5.51 5.18
CA LEU A 86 1.64 5.30 4.53
C LEU A 86 1.22 6.54 3.77
N LEU A 87 0.91 6.39 2.47
CA LEU A 87 0.32 7.43 1.64
C LEU A 87 -1.07 6.99 1.18
N ARG A 88 -2.12 7.58 1.76
CA ARG A 88 -3.52 7.33 1.41
C ARG A 88 -3.94 8.21 0.22
N GLY A 89 -4.98 7.79 -0.48
CA GLY A 89 -5.50 8.53 -1.64
C GLY A 89 -5.83 9.99 -1.34
N ARG A 90 -6.34 10.31 -0.14
CA ARG A 90 -6.66 11.69 0.29
C ARG A 90 -5.45 12.63 0.35
N GLU A 91 -4.24 12.08 0.42
CA GLU A 91 -2.99 12.82 0.44
C GLU A 91 -2.38 13.00 -0.96
N VAL A 92 -2.99 12.41 -2.00
CA VAL A 92 -2.55 12.51 -3.40
C VAL A 92 -3.33 13.61 -4.11
N LYS A 93 -2.63 14.67 -4.51
CA LYS A 93 -3.13 15.80 -5.28
C LYS A 93 -2.48 15.83 -6.66
N LYS A 94 -2.97 16.70 -7.53
CA LYS A 94 -2.34 16.94 -8.84
C LYS A 94 -0.89 17.39 -8.64
N TRP A 95 0.05 16.56 -9.10
CA TRP A 95 1.51 16.76 -9.03
C TRP A 95 2.13 16.77 -7.63
N SER A 96 1.40 16.40 -6.58
CA SER A 96 1.92 16.40 -5.20
C SER A 96 1.32 15.26 -4.39
N ALA A 97 2.18 14.50 -3.71
CA ALA A 97 1.76 13.44 -2.79
C ALA A 97 2.68 13.44 -1.57
N THR A 98 2.14 13.84 -0.43
CA THR A 98 2.90 13.93 0.82
C THR A 98 2.21 13.09 1.88
N PRO A 99 2.81 11.97 2.31
CA PRO A 99 2.22 11.16 3.38
C PRO A 99 2.19 11.95 4.68
N ASP A 100 1.25 11.61 5.56
CA ASP A 100 1.30 12.10 6.94
C ASP A 100 2.62 11.63 7.62
N PRO A 101 3.33 12.50 8.36
CA PRO A 101 4.62 12.17 8.99
C PRO A 101 4.62 10.95 9.90
N ASN A 102 3.47 10.66 10.51
CA ASN A 102 3.33 9.66 11.55
C ASN A 102 2.47 8.47 11.10
N SER A 103 1.75 8.57 9.98
CA SER A 103 1.03 7.43 9.41
C SER A 103 2.01 6.36 8.88
N ARG A 104 1.79 5.12 9.28
CA ARG A 104 2.61 3.96 8.95
C ARG A 104 1.74 2.82 8.42
N PHE A 105 2.27 2.08 7.46
CA PHE A 105 1.71 0.86 6.93
C PHE A 105 2.60 -0.30 7.39
N LEU A 106 2.06 -1.21 8.19
CA LEU A 106 2.66 -2.48 8.51
C LEU A 106 2.61 -3.40 7.28
N ILE A 107 3.77 -3.70 6.71
CA ILE A 107 3.90 -4.62 5.57
C ILE A 107 4.57 -5.91 6.03
N THR A 108 3.88 -7.04 5.90
CA THR A 108 4.31 -8.34 6.40
C THR A 108 5.10 -9.17 5.37
N HIS A 109 5.73 -8.49 4.42
CA HIS A 109 6.50 -9.06 3.31
C HIS A 109 7.87 -8.41 3.25
N PHE A 110 8.90 -9.17 2.90
CA PHE A 110 10.16 -8.58 2.46
C PHE A 110 10.08 -8.17 0.99
N PRO A 111 10.90 -7.19 0.55
CA PRO A 111 10.92 -6.74 -0.84
C PRO A 111 11.10 -7.84 -1.88
N THR A 112 11.83 -8.91 -1.53
CA THR A 112 12.17 -10.04 -2.40
C THR A 112 11.09 -11.12 -2.49
N ASP A 113 10.12 -11.12 -1.57
CA ASP A 113 9.29 -12.31 -1.34
C ASP A 113 7.99 -12.32 -2.17
N ARG A 114 7.80 -11.30 -3.00
CA ARG A 114 6.60 -11.10 -3.83
C ARG A 114 5.34 -11.17 -2.95
N LEU A 115 4.45 -12.14 -3.19
CA LEU A 115 3.22 -12.35 -2.43
C LEU A 115 3.40 -13.21 -1.18
N LYS A 116 4.58 -13.81 -0.97
CA LYS A 116 4.83 -14.65 0.20
C LYS A 116 5.08 -13.77 1.42
N ALA A 117 4.20 -13.87 2.41
CA ALA A 117 4.43 -13.20 3.68
C ALA A 117 5.63 -13.82 4.41
N ILE A 118 6.23 -13.04 5.29
CA ILE A 118 7.28 -13.48 6.21
C ILE A 118 6.77 -14.72 6.96
N GLN A 119 7.59 -15.76 7.04
CA GLN A 119 7.18 -17.00 7.72
C GLN A 119 7.06 -16.80 9.24
N PRO A 120 6.17 -17.51 9.94
CA PRO A 120 5.95 -17.34 11.38
C PRO A 120 7.21 -17.51 12.22
N GLU A 121 8.10 -18.41 11.84
CA GLU A 121 9.37 -18.67 12.52
C GLU A 121 10.31 -17.47 12.40
N VAL A 122 10.36 -16.85 11.22
CA VAL A 122 11.15 -15.64 10.97
C VAL A 122 10.55 -14.45 11.71
N MET A 123 9.21 -14.31 11.70
CA MET A 123 8.50 -13.27 12.43
C MET A 123 8.73 -13.40 13.94
N GLN A 124 8.66 -14.62 14.49
CA GLN A 124 8.89 -14.88 15.91
C GLN A 124 10.32 -14.56 16.33
N LYS A 125 11.31 -14.83 15.46
CA LYS A 125 12.73 -14.59 15.74
C LYS A 125 13.12 -13.11 15.62
N ARG A 126 12.60 -12.40 14.61
CA ARG A 126 13.03 -11.02 14.29
C ARG A 126 12.05 -9.94 14.74
N PHE A 127 10.77 -10.26 14.78
CA PHE A 127 9.69 -9.32 15.06
C PHE A 127 8.67 -9.89 16.07
N PRO A 128 9.14 -10.36 17.25
CA PRO A 128 8.27 -11.03 18.22
C PRO A 128 7.10 -10.15 18.69
N ARG A 129 7.29 -8.84 18.85
CA ARG A 129 6.22 -7.93 19.28
C ARG A 129 5.21 -7.69 18.16
N THR A 130 5.67 -7.57 16.92
CA THR A 130 4.81 -7.52 15.73
C THR A 130 3.98 -8.78 15.58
N LEU A 131 4.58 -9.97 15.77
CA LEU A 131 3.83 -11.22 15.75
C LEU A 131 2.79 -11.28 16.86
N ALA A 132 3.17 -10.89 18.09
CA ALA A 132 2.25 -10.86 19.22
C ALA A 132 1.08 -9.89 19.00
N TYR A 133 1.34 -8.73 18.37
CA TYR A 133 0.30 -7.79 17.95
C TYR A 133 -0.65 -8.41 16.92
N LEU A 134 -0.11 -9.00 15.84
CA LEU A 134 -0.92 -9.60 14.77
C LEU A 134 -1.78 -10.75 15.29
N LYS A 135 -1.26 -11.58 16.20
CA LYS A 135 -2.00 -12.70 16.82
C LYS A 135 -3.29 -12.27 17.52
N ARG A 136 -3.36 -11.06 18.06
CA ARG A 136 -4.59 -10.51 18.68
C ARG A 136 -5.75 -10.41 17.70
N TYR A 137 -5.45 -10.32 16.41
CA TYR A 137 -6.43 -10.17 15.34
C TYR A 137 -6.49 -11.40 14.42
N GLU A 138 -5.90 -12.52 14.81
CA GLU A 138 -5.73 -13.70 13.94
C GLU A 138 -7.06 -14.19 13.36
N ASP A 139 -8.08 -14.38 14.20
CA ASP A 139 -9.40 -14.86 13.77
C ASP A 139 -10.00 -13.95 12.69
N MET A 140 -9.96 -12.63 12.93
CA MET A 140 -10.45 -11.63 11.98
C MET A 140 -9.64 -11.66 10.68
N LEU A 141 -8.31 -11.75 10.79
CA LEU A 141 -7.41 -11.74 9.63
C LEU A 141 -7.59 -12.97 8.75
N ARG A 142 -7.84 -14.15 9.34
CA ARG A 142 -8.20 -15.39 8.62
C ARG A 142 -9.56 -15.30 7.93
N GLN A 143 -10.47 -14.49 8.46
CA GLN A 143 -11.82 -14.32 7.91
C GLN A 143 -11.89 -13.33 6.73
N ARG A 144 -10.81 -12.62 6.39
CA ARG A 144 -10.78 -11.68 5.26
C ARG A 144 -11.10 -12.39 3.94
N ALA A 145 -11.95 -11.79 3.11
CA ALA A 145 -12.34 -12.36 1.83
C ALA A 145 -11.13 -12.59 0.89
N ALA A 146 -10.19 -11.64 0.86
CA ALA A 146 -8.95 -11.79 0.11
C ALA A 146 -8.10 -12.96 0.61
N TYR A 147 -8.05 -13.17 1.93
CA TYR A 147 -7.34 -14.30 2.53
C TYR A 147 -7.94 -15.63 2.07
N LYS A 148 -9.25 -15.81 2.29
CA LYS A 148 -9.99 -17.03 1.90
C LYS A 148 -9.92 -17.34 0.40
N ARG A 149 -9.82 -16.31 -0.45
CA ARG A 149 -9.81 -16.47 -1.91
C ARG A 149 -8.44 -16.80 -2.48
N TYR A 150 -7.36 -16.24 -1.94
CA TYR A 150 -6.04 -16.27 -2.57
C TYR A 150 -4.97 -17.01 -1.75
N PHE A 151 -5.25 -17.36 -0.49
CA PHE A 151 -4.31 -18.00 0.41
C PHE A 151 -4.88 -19.30 0.99
N LYS A 152 -3.99 -20.21 1.35
CA LYS A 152 -4.31 -21.45 2.04
C LYS A 152 -4.44 -21.19 3.54
N THR A 153 -5.12 -22.09 4.25
CA THR A 153 -5.23 -22.04 5.72
C THR A 153 -3.87 -22.19 6.41
N THR A 154 -2.92 -22.85 5.74
CA THR A 154 -1.53 -23.03 6.17
C THR A 154 -0.63 -21.82 5.92
N ASP A 155 -1.04 -20.88 5.06
CA ASP A 155 -0.27 -19.65 4.85
C ASP A 155 -0.32 -18.76 6.11
N PRO A 156 0.64 -17.83 6.30
CA PRO A 156 0.59 -16.93 7.44
C PRO A 156 -0.68 -16.09 7.43
N PHE A 157 -1.45 -16.10 8.52
CA PHE A 157 -2.76 -15.42 8.61
C PHE A 157 -2.72 -13.92 8.33
N TYR A 158 -1.56 -13.31 8.53
CA TYR A 158 -1.25 -11.91 8.27
C TYR A 158 -0.77 -11.63 6.84
N SER A 159 -0.98 -12.57 5.92
CA SER A 159 -0.65 -12.38 4.50
C SER A 159 -1.46 -11.24 3.88
N MET A 160 -0.83 -10.54 2.94
CA MET A 160 -1.36 -9.37 2.25
C MET A 160 -1.34 -9.64 0.74
N PHE A 161 -2.27 -9.00 0.02
CA PHE A 161 -2.39 -9.16 -1.43
C PHE A 161 -1.89 -7.90 -2.14
N ASN A 162 -1.62 -7.99 -3.45
CA ASN A 162 -1.04 -6.89 -4.23
C ASN A 162 0.21 -6.28 -3.58
N VAL A 163 1.05 -7.12 -2.98
CA VAL A 163 2.39 -6.75 -2.49
C VAL A 163 3.42 -7.42 -3.40
N GLY A 164 4.47 -6.69 -3.75
CA GLY A 164 5.61 -7.22 -4.48
C GLY A 164 6.72 -6.18 -4.58
N GLU A 165 7.75 -6.47 -5.37
CA GLU A 165 8.92 -5.59 -5.55
C GLU A 165 8.51 -4.14 -5.87
N TYR A 166 7.49 -3.95 -6.71
CA TYR A 166 6.95 -2.63 -7.05
C TYR A 166 6.45 -1.81 -5.85
N THR A 167 5.98 -2.47 -4.79
CA THR A 167 5.54 -1.82 -3.54
C THR A 167 6.72 -1.10 -2.89
N PHE A 168 7.92 -1.68 -2.99
CA PHE A 168 9.15 -1.22 -2.36
C PHE A 168 10.06 -0.40 -3.28
N ASN A 169 9.63 -0.08 -4.50
CA ASN A 169 10.39 0.79 -5.39
C ASN A 169 10.57 2.18 -4.76
N ALA A 170 11.82 2.68 -4.83
CA ALA A 170 12.21 3.97 -4.26
C ALA A 170 11.51 5.17 -4.89
N CYS A 171 11.04 5.03 -6.13
CA CYS A 171 10.27 6.02 -6.89
C CYS A 171 9.13 5.33 -7.64
N LYS A 172 7.92 5.88 -7.58
CA LYS A 172 6.74 5.36 -8.29
C LYS A 172 5.67 6.43 -8.47
N VAL A 173 4.85 6.27 -9.51
CA VAL A 173 3.64 7.08 -9.72
C VAL A 173 2.50 6.53 -8.88
N VAL A 174 1.77 7.43 -8.22
CA VAL A 174 0.59 7.18 -7.40
C VAL A 174 -0.56 8.08 -7.84
N TRP A 175 -1.80 7.66 -7.60
CA TRP A 175 -2.99 8.46 -7.88
C TRP A 175 -4.05 8.26 -6.80
N ALA A 176 -4.89 9.28 -6.63
CA ALA A 176 -6.10 9.18 -5.83
C ALA A 176 -7.10 8.25 -6.53
N GLU A 177 -7.44 7.14 -5.88
CA GLU A 177 -8.44 6.16 -6.35
C GLU A 177 -9.87 6.71 -6.25
N GLN A 178 -10.14 7.54 -5.26
CA GLN A 178 -11.46 8.05 -4.91
C GLN A 178 -11.39 9.56 -4.64
N GLY A 179 -12.49 10.25 -4.89
CA GLY A 179 -12.56 11.72 -4.80
C GLY A 179 -11.95 12.40 -6.01
N ASP A 180 -11.35 13.57 -5.80
CA ASP A 180 -10.71 14.33 -6.86
C ASP A 180 -9.49 13.59 -7.42
N PHE A 181 -9.47 13.38 -8.74
CA PHE A 181 -8.35 12.71 -9.38
C PHE A 181 -7.08 13.56 -9.25
N GLY A 182 -6.11 13.03 -8.50
CA GLY A 182 -4.75 13.54 -8.40
C GLY A 182 -3.77 12.45 -8.78
N CYS A 183 -2.65 12.81 -9.41
CA CYS A 183 -1.53 11.91 -9.65
C CYS A 183 -0.21 12.61 -9.37
N ALA A 184 0.75 11.87 -8.82
CA ALA A 184 2.05 12.40 -8.46
C ALA A 184 3.11 11.30 -8.50
N VAL A 185 4.38 11.72 -8.55
CA VAL A 185 5.52 10.83 -8.30
C VAL A 185 5.83 10.89 -6.81
N VAL A 186 5.98 9.73 -6.18
CA VAL A 186 6.38 9.63 -4.78
C VAL A 186 7.69 8.86 -4.66
N GLY A 187 8.55 9.37 -3.78
CA GLY A 187 9.86 8.82 -3.48
C GLY A 187 9.90 8.00 -2.18
N SER A 188 11.04 8.08 -1.50
CA SER A 188 11.24 7.54 -0.17
C SER A 188 11.15 8.63 0.90
N ARG A 189 10.78 8.25 2.12
CA ARG A 189 10.74 9.11 3.30
C ARG A 189 11.33 8.34 4.48
N ASP A 190 12.12 9.03 5.31
CA ASP A 190 12.79 8.44 6.48
C ASP A 190 13.61 7.18 6.11
N GLY A 191 14.25 7.20 4.94
CA GLY A 191 15.04 6.07 4.41
C GLY A 191 14.22 4.88 3.92
N LYS A 192 12.88 4.97 3.86
CA LYS A 192 12.00 3.90 3.39
C LYS A 192 11.12 4.32 2.21
N PRO A 193 10.84 3.44 1.26
CA PRO A 193 9.86 3.68 0.21
C PRO A 193 8.49 4.03 0.80
N VAL A 194 7.86 5.09 0.30
CA VAL A 194 6.46 5.39 0.64
C VAL A 194 5.57 4.32 0.03
N VAL A 195 4.57 3.82 0.77
CA VAL A 195 3.65 2.77 0.33
C VAL A 195 2.24 3.31 0.19
N HIS A 196 1.69 3.19 -1.02
CA HIS A 196 0.29 3.47 -1.31
C HIS A 196 -0.55 2.19 -1.15
N PRO A 197 -1.63 2.21 -0.35
CA PRO A 197 -2.51 1.07 -0.20
C PRO A 197 -3.44 0.92 -1.41
N PHE A 198 -3.94 -0.29 -1.64
CA PHE A 198 -5.16 -0.46 -2.41
C PHE A 198 -6.34 -0.03 -1.54
N GLY A 199 -7.12 0.94 -1.98
CA GLY A 199 -8.33 1.35 -1.29
C GLY A 199 -9.42 0.31 -1.47
N ASN A 200 -10.13 0.06 -0.37
CA ASN A 200 -11.50 -0.39 -0.46
C ASN A 200 -12.38 0.83 -0.17
N PRO A 201 -13.52 0.99 -0.85
CA PRO A 201 -14.47 2.03 -0.51
C PRO A 201 -14.90 1.89 0.96
N PRO A 202 -14.93 2.98 1.75
CA PRO A 202 -15.91 3.06 2.81
C PRO A 202 -17.28 3.01 2.12
N THR A 203 -18.06 1.98 2.44
CA THR A 203 -19.49 1.94 2.11
C THR A 203 -20.24 2.92 2.97
#